data_AF-A0A1V8NS11-F1
#
_entry.id   AF-A0A1V8NS11-F1
#
_cell.length_a   1.000
_cell.length_b   1.000
_cell.length_c   1.000
_cell.angle_alpha   90.00
_cell.angle_beta   90.00
_cell.angle_gamma   90.00
#
_symmetry.space_group_name_H-M   'P 1'
#
loop_
_entity.id
_entity.type
_entity.pdbx_description
1 polymer ?
#
loop_
_entity_poly.entity_id
_entity_poly.type
_entity_poly.pdbx_seq_one_letter_code
_entity_poly.pdbx_strand_id
1 'polypeptide(L)'
;MKKSRSQFHSKKEGPTFKASELCHGARHMNKLNHELKNLCKRNHDREFVTQNNRHNGLQLIASQLQAVGFHTRVMSVHDLKGRHVNRLVSLWKQQALSDATMKNRLAMLRWWAEKIGNPGAVKTSEEYGISRYHLVTNESKAETLAGKDLSTISPWVALSLRLQEAFGLRREESMKFRVSWALKGQSPDSISAISLKPSWTKGSANGCVFWPGVTSHYRNHRSSSPEYASDDCIEQIMKNII
;
A
#
# COMPACT_ATOMS: atom_id res chain seq x y z
N MET A 1 57.85 -33.31 20.84
CA MET A 1 56.86 -32.29 21.26
C MET A 1 56.12 -31.79 20.01
N LYS A 2 54.79 -31.89 19.99
CA LYS A 2 53.91 -31.42 18.92
C LYS A 2 53.56 -29.94 19.12
N LYS A 3 53.36 -29.19 18.02
CA LYS A 3 52.58 -27.94 17.80
C LYS A 3 53.37 -27.01 16.85
N SER A 4 52.82 -26.27 15.90
CA SER A 4 51.52 -26.20 15.21
C SER A 4 51.76 -25.27 14.01
N ARG A 5 51.47 -25.71 12.79
CA ARG A 5 51.55 -24.86 11.58
C ARG A 5 50.17 -24.23 11.36
N SER A 6 50.04 -22.95 11.72
CA SER A 6 48.82 -22.16 11.51
C SER A 6 48.59 -21.96 10.00
N GLN A 7 47.49 -22.55 9.49
CA GLN A 7 46.96 -22.27 8.16
C GLN A 7 46.13 -20.98 8.22
N PHE A 8 46.56 -19.95 7.51
CA PHE A 8 45.74 -18.79 7.19
C PHE A 8 44.64 -19.19 6.19
N HIS A 9 43.40 -19.27 6.65
CA HIS A 9 42.24 -19.33 5.77
C HIS A 9 41.90 -17.92 5.26
N SER A 10 42.23 -17.66 3.99
CA SER A 10 41.74 -16.50 3.24
C SER A 10 40.22 -16.61 3.08
N LYS A 11 39.47 -15.80 3.83
CA LYS A 11 38.03 -15.58 3.61
C LYS A 11 37.85 -14.97 2.23
N LYS A 12 37.18 -15.69 1.33
CA LYS A 12 36.69 -15.10 0.07
C LYS A 12 35.48 -14.23 0.41
N GLU A 13 35.66 -12.91 0.36
CA GLU A 13 34.56 -11.97 0.45
C GLU A 13 33.65 -12.14 -0.78
N GLY A 14 32.36 -12.36 -0.55
CA GLY A 14 31.35 -12.40 -1.61
C GLY A 14 31.12 -11.00 -2.21
N PRO A 15 30.56 -10.91 -3.42
CA PRO A 15 30.40 -9.63 -4.10
C PRO A 15 29.50 -8.70 -3.29
N THR A 16 30.03 -7.53 -2.94
CA THR A 16 29.31 -6.42 -2.32
C THR A 16 28.39 -5.78 -3.35
N PHE A 17 27.11 -6.08 -3.27
CA PHE A 17 26.10 -5.43 -4.12
C PHE A 17 25.88 -3.99 -3.66
N LYS A 18 26.34 -3.01 -4.45
CA LYS A 18 25.99 -1.60 -4.25
C LYS A 18 24.50 -1.40 -4.56
N ALA A 19 23.74 -0.87 -3.60
CA ALA A 19 22.30 -0.61 -3.72
C ALA A 19 21.94 0.38 -4.85
N SER A 20 22.92 1.13 -5.38
CA SER A 20 22.74 2.16 -6.40
C SER A 20 22.70 1.64 -7.85
N GLU A 21 23.00 0.37 -8.12
CA GLU A 21 23.11 -0.15 -9.50
C GLU A 21 21.85 -0.89 -10.01
N LEU A 22 20.76 -0.90 -9.24
CA LEU A 22 19.54 -1.66 -9.61
C LEU A 22 18.60 -0.96 -10.60
N CYS A 23 18.94 0.22 -11.13
CA CYS A 23 17.97 1.07 -11.83
C CYS A 23 18.23 1.37 -13.32
N HIS A 24 19.31 0.89 -13.95
CA HIS A 24 19.59 1.26 -15.35
C HIS A 24 19.84 0.05 -16.25
N GLY A 25 18.74 -0.56 -16.72
CA GLY A 25 18.75 -1.55 -17.79
C GLY A 25 17.48 -1.47 -18.62
N ALA A 26 17.56 -0.87 -19.80
CA ALA A 26 16.45 -0.73 -20.74
C ALA A 26 15.87 -2.09 -21.18
N ARG A 27 14.71 -2.43 -20.61
CA ARG A 27 13.45 -2.76 -21.30
C ARG A 27 13.47 -3.76 -22.47
N HIS A 28 14.06 -4.94 -22.29
CA HIS A 28 13.52 -6.14 -22.95
C HIS A 28 12.56 -6.84 -21.99
N MET A 29 11.29 -6.96 -22.36
CA MET A 29 10.33 -7.72 -21.55
C MET A 29 10.74 -9.19 -21.54
N ASN A 30 11.35 -9.63 -20.44
CA ASN A 30 11.73 -11.03 -20.26
C ASN A 30 10.48 -11.93 -20.30
N LYS A 31 10.60 -13.14 -20.85
CA LYS A 31 9.51 -14.13 -20.97
C LYS A 31 8.66 -14.24 -19.71
N LEU A 32 9.27 -14.33 -18.54
CA LEU A 32 8.55 -14.43 -17.27
C LEU A 32 7.60 -13.24 -17.01
N ASN A 33 8.02 -12.01 -17.31
CA ASN A 33 7.18 -10.82 -17.14
C ASN A 33 5.94 -10.88 -18.04
N HIS A 34 6.12 -11.32 -19.29
CA HIS A 34 5.04 -11.51 -20.24
C HIS A 34 4.06 -12.61 -19.79
N GLU A 35 4.58 -13.75 -19.34
CA GLU A 35 3.74 -14.83 -18.83
C GLU A 35 2.98 -14.43 -17.55
N LEU A 36 3.61 -13.68 -16.64
CA LEU A 36 2.95 -13.14 -15.44
C LEU A 36 1.84 -12.13 -15.80
N LYS A 37 2.08 -11.28 -16.82
CA LYS A 37 1.05 -10.39 -17.35
C LYS A 37 -0.16 -11.18 -17.87
N ASN A 38 0.09 -12.27 -18.61
CA ASN A 38 -0.97 -13.13 -19.12
C ASN A 38 -1.67 -13.90 -17.99
N LEU A 39 -0.95 -14.30 -16.93
CA LEU A 39 -1.54 -14.91 -15.74
C LEU A 39 -2.54 -13.96 -15.06
N CYS A 40 -2.19 -12.68 -14.92
CA CYS A 40 -3.09 -11.64 -14.38
C CYS A 40 -4.31 -11.38 -15.28
N LYS A 41 -4.14 -11.44 -16.61
CA LYS A 41 -5.25 -11.25 -17.55
C LYS A 41 -6.26 -12.40 -17.50
N ARG A 42 -5.79 -13.64 -17.36
CA ARG A 42 -6.64 -14.84 -17.29
C ARG A 42 -7.37 -15.00 -15.95
N ASN A 43 -6.85 -14.41 -14.88
CA ASN A 43 -7.39 -14.54 -13.51
C ASN A 43 -7.89 -13.20 -12.97
N HIS A 44 -9.02 -12.75 -13.49
CA HIS A 44 -9.64 -11.48 -13.11
C HIS A 44 -10.44 -11.64 -11.80
N ASP A 45 -9.74 -11.50 -10.66
CA ASP A 45 -10.36 -11.83 -9.37
C ASP A 45 -11.00 -10.63 -8.63
N ARG A 46 -10.74 -9.36 -8.98
CA ARG A 46 -11.17 -8.17 -8.18
C ARG A 46 -11.20 -6.86 -9.01
N GLU A 47 -11.60 -5.76 -8.38
CA GLU A 47 -11.54 -4.38 -8.87
C GLU A 47 -10.21 -4.02 -9.58
N PHE A 48 -10.29 -3.14 -10.58
CA PHE A 48 -9.16 -2.70 -11.43
C PHE A 48 -7.91 -2.30 -10.63
N VAL A 49 -8.06 -1.58 -9.51
CA VAL A 49 -6.94 -1.15 -8.66
C VAL A 49 -6.18 -2.34 -8.06
N THR A 50 -6.92 -3.35 -7.59
CA THR A 50 -6.31 -4.57 -7.03
C THR A 50 -5.59 -5.38 -8.10
N GLN A 51 -6.13 -5.41 -9.32
CA GLN A 51 -5.48 -6.06 -10.46
C GLN A 51 -4.20 -5.33 -10.86
N ASN A 52 -4.22 -4.00 -10.95
CA ASN A 52 -3.05 -3.20 -11.30
C ASN A 52 -1.93 -3.34 -10.26
N ASN A 53 -2.28 -3.28 -8.98
CA ASN A 53 -1.33 -3.47 -7.88
C ASN A 53 -0.66 -4.85 -7.94
N ARG A 54 -1.43 -5.90 -8.23
CA ARG A 54 -0.91 -7.25 -8.42
C ARG A 54 0.00 -7.34 -9.64
N HIS A 55 -0.41 -6.78 -10.77
CA HIS A 55 0.39 -6.75 -11.98
C HIS A 55 1.74 -6.10 -11.72
N ASN A 56 1.75 -4.86 -11.21
CA ASN A 56 2.97 -4.10 -10.92
C ASN A 56 3.86 -4.84 -9.92
N GLY A 57 3.28 -5.42 -8.87
CA GLY A 57 4.00 -6.20 -7.89
C GLY A 57 4.68 -7.45 -8.48
N LEU A 58 4.01 -8.18 -9.38
CA LEU A 58 4.59 -9.33 -10.07
C LEU A 58 5.68 -8.94 -11.07
N GLN A 59 5.55 -7.80 -11.77
CA GLN A 59 6.62 -7.27 -12.63
C GLN A 59 7.88 -6.91 -11.82
N LEU A 60 7.69 -6.29 -10.64
CA LEU A 60 8.78 -6.00 -9.72
C LEU A 60 9.47 -7.29 -9.26
N ILE A 61 8.70 -8.29 -8.84
CA ILE A 61 9.23 -9.59 -8.40
C ILE A 61 10.03 -10.27 -9.52
N ALA A 62 9.54 -10.26 -10.76
CA ALA A 62 10.27 -10.83 -11.89
C ALA A 62 11.59 -10.08 -12.17
N SER A 63 11.60 -8.76 -12.03
CA SER A 63 12.83 -7.96 -12.14
C SER A 63 13.81 -8.28 -11.01
N GLN A 64 13.33 -8.47 -9.79
CA GLN A 64 14.14 -8.88 -8.65
C GLN A 64 14.70 -10.30 -8.80
N LEU A 65 13.92 -11.24 -9.37
CA LEU A 65 14.40 -12.58 -9.70
C LEU A 65 15.57 -12.52 -10.69
N GLN A 66 15.50 -11.63 -11.68
CA GLN A 66 16.61 -11.39 -12.60
C GLN A 66 17.83 -10.83 -11.86
N ALA A 67 17.63 -9.83 -10.99
CA ALA A 67 18.71 -9.19 -10.24
C ALA A 67 19.44 -10.15 -9.30
N VAL A 68 18.75 -11.14 -8.73
CA VAL A 68 19.38 -12.20 -7.89
C VAL A 68 19.96 -13.35 -8.70
N GLY A 69 20.02 -13.24 -10.04
CA GLY A 69 20.73 -14.16 -10.92
C GLY A 69 19.89 -15.27 -11.57
N PHE A 70 18.55 -15.20 -11.51
CA PHE A 70 17.71 -16.16 -12.25
C PHE A 70 17.52 -15.74 -13.71
N HIS A 71 17.54 -16.73 -14.62
CA HIS A 71 17.34 -16.52 -16.05
C HIS A 71 15.85 -16.33 -16.41
N THR A 72 15.31 -15.16 -16.09
CA THR A 72 13.88 -14.83 -16.30
C THR A 72 13.46 -14.75 -17.78
N ARG A 73 14.44 -14.80 -18.70
CA ARG A 73 14.21 -14.91 -20.14
C ARG A 73 13.76 -16.32 -20.58
N VAL A 74 14.13 -17.36 -19.84
CA VAL A 74 13.74 -18.75 -20.14
C VAL A 74 12.71 -19.30 -19.16
N MET A 75 12.75 -18.80 -17.92
CA MET A 75 11.84 -19.19 -16.84
C MET A 75 10.37 -18.93 -17.21
N SER A 76 9.53 -19.93 -16.95
CA SER A 76 8.07 -19.87 -17.07
C SER A 76 7.40 -19.58 -15.72
N VAL A 77 6.14 -19.15 -15.75
CA VAL A 77 5.30 -19.01 -14.54
C VAL A 77 5.20 -20.31 -13.74
N HIS A 78 5.30 -21.48 -14.38
CA HIS A 78 5.23 -22.78 -13.71
C HIS A 78 6.53 -23.18 -12.99
N ASP A 79 7.63 -22.48 -13.24
CA ASP A 79 8.93 -22.77 -12.63
C ASP A 79 9.07 -22.21 -11.20
N LEU A 80 8.04 -21.52 -10.67
CA LEU A 80 8.09 -21.00 -9.30
C LEU A 80 8.29 -22.15 -8.30
N LYS A 81 9.34 -22.03 -7.48
CA LYS A 81 9.80 -23.03 -6.51
C LYS A 81 10.30 -22.31 -5.27
N GLY A 82 10.34 -23.00 -4.14
CA GLY A 82 10.80 -22.44 -2.86
C GLY A 82 12.18 -21.78 -2.94
N ARG A 83 13.10 -22.28 -3.77
CA ARG A 83 14.43 -21.66 -3.98
C ARG A 83 14.35 -20.21 -4.49
N HIS A 84 13.37 -19.92 -5.36
CA HIS A 84 13.16 -18.59 -5.93
C HIS A 84 12.67 -17.64 -4.83
N VAL A 85 11.71 -18.11 -4.03
CA VAL A 85 11.15 -17.37 -2.89
C VAL A 85 12.21 -17.10 -1.83
N ASN A 86 12.99 -18.11 -1.44
CA ASN A 86 14.06 -17.98 -0.44
C ASN A 86 15.09 -16.90 -0.84
N ARG A 87 15.48 -16.87 -2.13
CA ARG A 87 16.40 -15.84 -2.64
C ARG A 87 15.79 -14.45 -2.62
N LEU A 88 14.52 -14.30 -3.00
CA LEU A 88 13.80 -13.03 -2.91
C LEU A 88 13.69 -12.54 -1.45
N VAL A 89 13.31 -13.40 -0.52
CA VAL A 89 13.24 -13.05 0.91
C VAL A 89 14.62 -12.62 1.43
N SER A 90 15.68 -13.33 1.04
CA SER A 90 17.05 -12.95 1.41
C SER A 90 17.42 -11.57 0.89
N LEU A 91 17.09 -11.26 -0.37
CA LEU A 91 17.28 -9.93 -0.96
C LEU A 91 16.50 -8.85 -0.18
N TRP A 92 15.24 -9.10 0.14
CA TRP A 92 14.39 -8.14 0.84
C TRP A 92 14.86 -7.86 2.26
N LYS A 93 15.38 -8.88 2.97
CA LYS A 93 16.02 -8.71 4.27
C LYS A 93 17.31 -7.90 4.16
N GLN A 94 18.13 -8.16 3.14
CA GLN A 94 19.34 -7.36 2.88
C GLN A 94 19.02 -5.90 2.55
N GLN A 95 17.90 -5.65 1.87
CA GLN A 95 17.38 -4.31 1.58
C GLN A 95 16.69 -3.64 2.78
N ALA A 96 16.66 -4.29 3.95
CA ALA A 96 15.99 -3.81 5.17
C ALA A 96 14.53 -3.37 4.92
N LEU A 97 13.79 -4.09 4.08
CA LEU A 97 12.39 -3.78 3.82
C LEU A 97 11.54 -4.04 5.07
N SER A 98 10.48 -3.25 5.24
CA SER A 98 9.55 -3.46 6.36
C SER A 98 8.81 -4.80 6.25
N ASP A 99 8.49 -5.40 7.40
CA ASP A 99 7.73 -6.65 7.49
C ASP A 99 6.40 -6.57 6.73
N ALA A 100 5.73 -5.42 6.79
CA ALA A 100 4.48 -5.18 6.05
C ALA A 100 4.71 -5.29 4.53
N THR A 101 5.79 -4.72 4.02
CA THR A 101 6.15 -4.78 2.59
C THR A 101 6.50 -6.21 2.18
N MET A 102 7.29 -6.92 2.99
CA MET A 102 7.65 -8.32 2.72
C MET A 102 6.40 -9.23 2.71
N LYS A 103 5.47 -9.05 3.65
CA LYS A 103 4.20 -9.80 3.68
C LYS A 103 3.33 -9.53 2.46
N ASN A 104 3.24 -8.27 2.02
CA ASN A 104 2.49 -7.92 0.82
C ASN A 104 3.07 -8.61 -0.43
N ARG A 105 4.41 -8.60 -0.58
CA ARG A 105 5.08 -9.31 -1.68
C ARG A 105 4.92 -10.83 -1.58
N LEU A 106 4.98 -11.41 -0.38
CA LEU A 106 4.69 -12.83 -0.16
C LEU A 106 3.24 -13.19 -0.53
N ALA A 107 2.26 -12.33 -0.25
CA ALA A 107 0.88 -12.55 -0.66
C ALA A 107 0.75 -12.61 -2.19
N MET A 108 1.47 -11.76 -2.92
CA MET A 108 1.52 -11.82 -4.39
C MET A 108 2.16 -13.12 -4.90
N LEU A 109 3.24 -13.59 -4.26
CA LEU A 109 3.87 -14.86 -4.57
C LEU A 109 2.94 -16.05 -4.29
N ARG A 110 2.20 -16.03 -3.17
CA ARG A 110 1.19 -17.06 -2.85
C ARG A 110 0.08 -17.09 -3.87
N TRP A 111 -0.44 -15.94 -4.27
CA TRP A 111 -1.43 -15.87 -5.34
C TRP A 111 -0.88 -16.46 -6.65
N TRP A 112 0.36 -16.12 -7.04
CA TRP A 112 0.97 -16.71 -8.22
C TRP A 112 1.09 -18.24 -8.07
N ALA A 113 1.61 -18.72 -6.95
CA ALA A 113 1.78 -20.15 -6.63
C ALA A 113 0.44 -20.92 -6.68
N GLU A 114 -0.63 -20.33 -6.16
CA GLU A 114 -1.99 -20.86 -6.20
C GLU A 114 -2.47 -21.00 -7.66
N LYS A 115 -2.31 -19.96 -8.48
CA LYS A 115 -2.79 -19.97 -9.88
C LYS A 115 -2.04 -20.94 -10.80
N ILE A 116 -0.86 -21.40 -10.40
CA ILE A 116 -0.12 -22.45 -11.13
C ILE A 116 -0.29 -23.84 -10.51
N GLY A 117 -1.13 -23.99 -9.48
CA GLY A 117 -1.39 -25.27 -8.80
C GLY A 117 -0.25 -25.73 -7.89
N ASN A 118 0.64 -24.84 -7.45
CA ASN A 118 1.78 -25.16 -6.58
C ASN A 118 1.81 -24.28 -5.31
N PRO A 119 0.74 -24.25 -4.49
CA PRO A 119 0.68 -23.38 -3.31
C PRO A 119 1.80 -23.66 -2.29
N GLY A 120 2.30 -24.91 -2.22
CA GLY A 120 3.40 -25.31 -1.35
C GLY A 120 4.76 -24.69 -1.70
N ALA A 121 4.89 -24.00 -2.84
CA ALA A 121 6.13 -23.31 -3.20
C ALA A 121 6.46 -22.11 -2.30
N VAL A 122 5.46 -21.53 -1.63
CA VAL A 122 5.61 -20.33 -0.80
C VAL A 122 5.20 -20.65 0.64
N LYS A 123 6.17 -20.60 1.56
CA LYS A 123 5.95 -20.91 2.98
C LYS A 123 5.16 -19.81 3.71
N THR A 124 4.79 -20.09 4.95
CA THR A 124 4.20 -19.07 5.85
C THR A 124 5.19 -17.94 6.14
N SER A 125 4.70 -16.81 6.62
CA SER A 125 5.56 -15.64 6.87
C SER A 125 6.52 -15.90 8.05
N GLU A 126 6.02 -16.68 9.02
CA GLU A 126 6.70 -17.16 10.22
C GLU A 126 7.88 -18.06 9.87
N GLU A 127 7.71 -18.99 8.92
CA GLU A 127 8.80 -19.84 8.41
C GLU A 127 9.90 -19.05 7.71
N TYR A 128 9.58 -17.87 7.18
CA TYR A 128 10.58 -16.94 6.64
C TYR A 128 11.21 -16.05 7.71
N GLY A 129 10.83 -16.19 8.98
CA GLY A 129 11.27 -15.34 10.08
C GLY A 129 10.85 -13.89 9.90
N ILE A 130 9.68 -13.65 9.29
CA ILE A 130 9.07 -12.33 9.18
C ILE A 130 8.07 -12.21 10.32
N SER A 131 8.41 -11.40 11.32
CA SER A 131 7.69 -11.28 12.58
C SER A 131 6.23 -10.86 12.37
N ARG A 132 5.37 -11.15 13.36
CA ARG A 132 4.05 -10.51 13.44
C ARG A 132 4.29 -9.00 13.54
N TYR A 133 3.65 -8.25 12.65
CA TYR A 133 3.84 -6.82 12.58
C TYR A 133 3.23 -6.22 13.86
N HIS A 134 4.08 -5.69 14.73
CA HIS A 134 3.64 -4.75 15.73
C HIS A 134 3.55 -3.39 15.03
N LEU A 135 2.42 -2.69 15.15
CA LEU A 135 2.28 -1.29 14.74
C LEU A 135 3.20 -0.42 15.62
N VAL A 136 4.52 -0.51 15.44
CA VAL A 136 5.49 0.30 16.19
C VAL A 136 5.75 1.56 15.38
N THR A 137 4.73 2.41 15.34
CA THR A 137 4.84 3.87 15.37
C THR A 137 3.45 4.35 15.77
N ASN A 138 3.26 4.67 17.05
CA ASN A 138 2.09 5.45 17.50
C ASN A 138 2.19 6.92 17.06
N GLU A 139 3.22 7.29 16.30
CA GLU A 139 3.38 8.60 15.70
C GLU A 139 2.43 8.73 14.51
N SER A 140 1.38 9.53 14.72
CA SER A 140 0.50 9.97 13.66
C SER A 140 1.29 10.89 12.72
N LYS A 141 1.35 10.53 11.43
CA LYS A 141 1.83 11.42 10.36
C LYS A 141 0.73 12.34 9.83
N ALA A 142 -0.39 12.46 10.55
CA ALA A 142 -1.47 13.35 10.15
C ALA A 142 -1.01 14.80 10.30
N GLU A 143 -1.24 15.61 9.27
CA GLU A 143 -0.99 17.04 9.27
C GLU A 143 -2.33 17.77 9.26
N THR A 144 -2.41 18.88 9.99
CA THR A 144 -3.56 19.80 9.98
C THR A 144 -3.41 20.84 8.85
N LEU A 145 -4.52 21.46 8.45
CA LEU A 145 -4.51 22.58 7.50
C LEU A 145 -4.30 23.92 8.21
N ALA A 146 -4.29 23.94 9.55
CA ALA A 146 -4.01 25.13 10.35
C ALA A 146 -2.72 25.84 9.89
N GLY A 147 -2.83 27.11 9.51
CA GLY A 147 -1.70 27.94 9.06
C GLY A 147 -1.18 27.65 7.65
N LYS A 148 -1.82 26.76 6.87
CA LYS A 148 -1.46 26.53 5.46
C LYS A 148 -2.24 27.45 4.54
N ASP A 149 -1.51 28.15 3.66
CA ASP A 149 -2.12 28.95 2.61
C ASP A 149 -2.58 28.08 1.44
N LEU A 150 -3.90 27.98 1.27
CA LEU A 150 -4.53 27.22 0.18
C LEU A 150 -4.84 28.08 -1.05
N SER A 151 -4.52 29.37 -1.05
CA SER A 151 -4.80 30.27 -2.19
C SER A 151 -3.96 29.94 -3.43
N THR A 152 -2.82 29.28 -3.23
CA THR A 152 -1.86 28.93 -4.29
C THR A 152 -2.20 27.62 -5.02
N ILE A 153 -3.15 26.84 -4.50
CA ILE A 153 -3.58 25.57 -5.10
C ILE A 153 -4.95 25.70 -5.77
N SER A 154 -5.27 24.76 -6.65
CA SER A 154 -6.59 24.72 -7.30
C SER A 154 -7.73 24.73 -6.27
N PRO A 155 -8.80 25.51 -6.49
CA PRO A 155 -9.96 25.57 -5.57
C PRO A 155 -10.56 24.19 -5.25
N TRP A 156 -10.57 23.29 -6.24
CA TRP A 156 -11.08 21.91 -6.06
C TRP A 156 -10.18 21.07 -5.15
N VAL A 157 -8.86 21.28 -5.20
CA VAL A 157 -7.92 20.61 -4.32
C VAL A 157 -8.02 21.17 -2.90
N ALA A 158 -8.09 22.50 -2.76
CA ALA A 158 -8.33 23.16 -1.48
C ALA A 158 -9.63 22.65 -0.82
N LEU A 159 -10.70 22.55 -1.60
CA LEU A 159 -11.97 21.99 -1.15
C LEU A 159 -11.84 20.52 -0.71
N SER A 160 -11.16 19.68 -1.50
CA SER A 160 -10.96 18.28 -1.13
C SER A 160 -10.15 18.13 0.17
N LEU A 161 -9.20 19.03 0.44
CA LEU A 161 -8.44 19.04 1.70
C LEU A 161 -9.33 19.43 2.87
N ARG A 162 -10.14 20.48 2.71
CA ARG A 162 -11.11 20.92 3.72
C ARG A 162 -12.12 19.84 4.07
N LEU A 163 -12.62 19.08 3.08
CA LEU A 163 -13.49 17.92 3.30
C LEU A 163 -12.79 16.77 4.05
N GLN A 164 -11.49 16.55 3.80
CA GLN A 164 -10.71 15.55 4.53
C GLN A 164 -10.50 15.97 6.00
N GLU A 165 -10.27 17.26 6.28
CA GLU A 165 -10.10 17.77 7.64
C GLU A 165 -11.41 17.80 8.43
N ALA A 166 -12.49 18.33 7.84
CA ALA A 166 -13.79 18.47 8.52
C ALA A 166 -14.47 17.11 8.79
N PHE A 167 -14.41 16.18 7.83
CA PHE A 167 -15.20 14.94 7.89
C PHE A 167 -14.33 13.68 8.02
N GLY A 168 -13.00 13.80 8.05
CA GLY A 168 -12.09 12.64 8.07
C GLY A 168 -12.18 11.76 6.81
N LEU A 169 -12.67 12.31 5.69
CA LEU A 169 -12.79 11.58 4.44
C LEU A 169 -11.40 11.13 3.98
N ARG A 170 -11.33 9.98 3.29
CA ARG A 170 -10.14 9.65 2.52
C ARG A 170 -10.03 10.58 1.31
N ARG A 171 -8.81 10.76 0.80
CA ARG A 171 -8.56 11.53 -0.43
C ARG A 171 -9.51 11.17 -1.58
N GLU A 172 -9.71 9.88 -1.84
CA GLU A 172 -10.60 9.45 -2.93
C GLU A 172 -12.07 9.76 -2.64
N GLU A 173 -12.50 9.61 -1.38
CA GLU A 173 -13.86 9.90 -0.93
C GLU A 173 -14.17 11.41 -1.06
N SER A 174 -13.24 12.28 -0.65
CA SER A 174 -13.36 13.74 -0.79
C SER A 174 -13.34 14.20 -2.24
N MET A 175 -12.51 13.60 -3.10
CA MET A 175 -12.48 13.91 -4.53
C MET A 175 -13.76 13.50 -5.28
N LYS A 176 -14.44 12.44 -4.82
CA LYS A 176 -15.71 11.94 -5.40
C LYS A 176 -16.95 12.56 -4.76
N PHE A 177 -16.78 13.43 -3.77
CA PHE A 177 -17.86 14.01 -3.00
C PHE A 177 -18.82 14.81 -3.88
N ARG A 178 -20.13 14.58 -3.73
CA ARG A 178 -21.17 15.36 -4.42
C ARG A 178 -22.20 15.85 -3.41
N VAL A 179 -22.34 17.16 -3.28
CA VAL A 179 -23.22 17.83 -2.31
C VAL A 179 -24.66 17.35 -2.42
N SER A 180 -25.23 17.37 -3.63
CA SER A 180 -26.64 16.98 -3.84
C SER A 180 -26.94 15.55 -3.36
N TRP A 181 -25.97 14.64 -3.45
CA TRP A 181 -26.11 13.29 -2.94
C TRP A 181 -25.85 13.20 -1.44
N ALA A 182 -24.78 13.84 -0.97
CA ALA A 182 -24.35 13.79 0.42
C ALA A 182 -25.39 14.37 1.36
N LEU A 183 -26.08 15.43 0.92
CA LEU A 183 -27.13 16.10 1.66
C LEU A 183 -28.52 15.48 1.47
N LYS A 184 -28.71 14.61 0.47
CA LYS A 184 -30.03 14.03 0.12
C LYS A 184 -31.14 15.08 -0.02
N GLY A 185 -30.79 16.28 -0.50
CA GLY A 185 -31.73 17.41 -0.65
C GLY A 185 -32.03 18.19 0.63
N GLN A 186 -31.37 17.91 1.76
CA GLN A 186 -31.48 18.68 2.99
C GLN A 186 -30.58 19.92 2.94
N SER A 187 -30.95 20.97 3.68
CA SER A 187 -30.09 22.15 3.84
C SER A 187 -28.86 21.79 4.67
N PRO A 188 -27.66 22.33 4.35
CA PRO A 188 -26.46 22.20 5.19
C PRO A 188 -26.72 22.51 6.67
N ASP A 189 -27.61 23.46 6.96
CA ASP A 189 -27.91 23.91 8.33
C ASP A 189 -28.76 22.92 9.14
N SER A 190 -29.40 21.97 8.44
CA SER A 190 -30.38 21.04 9.03
C SER A 190 -29.89 19.60 9.14
N ILE A 191 -28.73 19.27 8.56
CA ILE A 191 -28.26 17.90 8.42
C ILE A 191 -27.31 17.51 9.56
N SER A 192 -27.50 16.32 10.13
CA SER A 192 -26.65 15.78 11.20
C SER A 192 -25.56 14.81 10.71
N ALA A 193 -25.70 14.30 9.49
CA ALA A 193 -24.76 13.36 8.89
C ALA A 193 -24.77 13.43 7.36
N ILE A 194 -23.59 13.38 6.75
CA ILE A 194 -23.44 13.28 5.30
C ILE A 194 -23.46 11.81 4.86
N SER A 195 -24.10 11.55 3.72
CA SER A 195 -24.19 10.20 3.14
C SER A 195 -23.18 10.00 2.01
N LEU A 196 -22.31 8.98 2.11
CA LEU A 196 -21.40 8.62 1.03
C LEU A 196 -21.97 7.46 0.20
N LYS A 197 -21.73 7.48 -1.13
CA LYS A 197 -22.05 6.30 -1.95
C LYS A 197 -21.09 5.16 -1.61
N PRO A 198 -21.55 3.90 -1.63
CA PRO A 198 -20.69 2.72 -1.50
C PRO A 198 -19.57 2.64 -2.53
N SER A 199 -19.80 3.15 -3.74
CA SER A 199 -18.78 3.22 -4.80
C SER A 199 -17.70 4.26 -4.56
N TRP A 200 -17.83 5.08 -3.51
CA TRP A 200 -16.84 6.06 -3.08
C TRP A 200 -16.03 5.57 -1.88
N THR A 201 -16.60 4.67 -1.08
CA THR A 201 -15.98 4.14 0.14
C THR A 201 -15.16 2.89 -0.17
N LYS A 202 -14.04 2.74 0.53
CA LYS A 202 -13.20 1.55 0.39
C LYS A 202 -13.97 0.29 0.82
N GLY A 203 -14.12 -0.67 -0.09
CA GLY A 203 -14.74 -1.97 0.19
C GLY A 203 -16.28 -1.98 0.14
N SER A 204 -16.91 -1.04 -0.55
CA SER A 204 -18.37 -0.99 -0.80
C SER A 204 -19.26 -0.95 0.45
N ALA A 205 -18.72 -0.55 1.61
CA ALA A 205 -19.52 -0.37 2.81
C ALA A 205 -20.32 0.95 2.74
N ASN A 206 -21.63 0.92 3.00
CA ASN A 206 -22.44 2.13 3.17
C ASN A 206 -21.84 2.97 4.31
N GLY A 207 -21.22 4.12 3.99
CA GLY A 207 -20.62 5.00 4.97
C GLY A 207 -21.49 6.23 5.19
N CYS A 208 -22.11 6.35 6.36
CA CYS A 208 -22.60 7.63 6.88
C CYS A 208 -21.46 8.25 7.70
N VAL A 209 -21.17 9.53 7.48
CA VAL A 209 -20.22 10.29 8.31
C VAL A 209 -21.01 11.33 9.10
N PHE A 210 -20.85 11.31 10.42
CA PHE A 210 -21.55 12.23 11.33
C PHE A 210 -20.83 13.57 11.42
N TRP A 211 -21.61 14.65 11.55
CA TRP A 211 -21.08 16.00 11.75
C TRP A 211 -20.33 16.09 13.09
N PRO A 212 -19.10 16.62 13.13
CA PRO A 212 -18.44 16.92 14.39
C PRO A 212 -19.10 18.15 15.01
N GLY A 213 -20.19 17.92 15.75
CA GLY A 213 -20.98 18.96 16.41
C GLY A 213 -22.28 18.43 17.02
N VAL A 214 -22.74 17.23 16.61
CA VAL A 214 -23.86 16.55 17.25
C VAL A 214 -23.33 15.31 17.97
N THR A 215 -23.14 15.45 19.28
CA THR A 215 -22.69 14.39 20.19
C THR A 215 -23.55 13.12 20.10
N SER A 216 -22.94 11.99 19.74
CA SER A 216 -23.20 10.70 20.42
C SER A 216 -22.08 9.68 20.14
N HIS A 217 -21.32 9.38 21.21
CA HIS A 217 -20.66 8.10 21.49
C HIS A 217 -19.82 7.40 20.39
N TYR A 218 -18.62 7.92 20.13
CA TYR A 218 -17.42 7.07 20.01
C TYR A 218 -16.37 7.56 21.00
N ARG A 219 -16.63 7.35 22.29
CA ARG A 219 -15.63 7.51 23.35
C ARG A 219 -14.83 6.20 23.40
N ASN A 220 -13.67 6.19 22.77
CA ASN A 220 -12.60 5.28 23.19
C ASN A 220 -11.28 6.05 23.25
N HIS A 221 -10.70 6.00 24.44
CA HIS A 221 -9.58 6.79 24.93
C HIS A 221 -8.41 6.95 23.95
N ARG A 222 -8.12 8.20 23.58
CA ARG A 222 -6.75 8.65 23.31
C ARG A 222 -6.67 10.17 23.54
N SER A 223 -5.85 10.53 24.51
CA SER A 223 -5.57 11.89 24.96
C SER A 223 -4.79 12.66 23.88
N SER A 224 -5.52 13.42 23.07
CA SER A 224 -5.17 14.66 22.36
C SER A 224 -6.21 14.79 21.26
N SER A 225 -7.27 15.56 21.51
CA SER A 225 -8.26 15.88 20.49
C SER A 225 -7.55 16.56 19.32
N PRO A 226 -7.61 16.06 18.07
CA PRO A 226 -7.32 16.91 16.94
C PRO A 226 -8.33 18.06 16.99
N GLU A 227 -7.86 19.31 16.92
CA GLU A 227 -8.74 20.45 16.69
C GLU A 227 -9.46 20.21 15.36
N TYR A 228 -10.72 19.77 15.45
CA TYR A 228 -11.61 19.72 14.30
C TYR A 228 -11.93 21.16 13.89
N ALA A 229 -12.15 21.37 12.58
CA ALA A 229 -12.60 22.66 12.07
C ALA A 229 -13.84 23.14 12.85
N SER A 230 -13.86 24.42 13.25
CA SER A 230 -15.02 25.03 13.91
C SER A 230 -16.27 24.94 13.03
N ASP A 231 -17.46 24.91 13.64
CA ASP A 231 -18.73 24.87 12.90
C ASP A 231 -18.84 25.97 11.83
N ASP A 232 -18.31 27.17 12.11
CA ASP A 232 -18.19 28.29 11.15
C ASP A 232 -17.35 27.95 9.91
N CYS A 233 -16.28 27.17 10.07
CA CYS A 233 -15.41 26.75 8.97
C CYS A 233 -16.13 25.74 8.07
N ILE A 234 -16.92 24.83 8.66
CA ILE A 234 -17.70 23.86 7.89
C ILE A 234 -18.87 24.55 7.16
N GLU A 235 -19.50 25.53 7.79
CA GLU A 235 -20.53 26.36 7.16
C GLU A 235 -19.94 27.18 5.98
N GLN A 236 -18.74 27.76 6.14
CA GLN A 236 -18.00 28.42 5.05
C GLN A 236 -17.56 27.44 3.96
N ILE A 237 -17.17 26.21 4.31
CA ILE A 237 -16.87 25.16 3.34
C ILE A 237 -18.11 24.90 2.49
N MET A 238 -19.28 24.71 3.11
CA MET A 238 -20.52 24.41 2.40
C MET A 238 -21.05 25.59 1.59
N LYS A 239 -20.93 26.83 2.10
CA LYS A 239 -21.28 28.08 1.38
C LYS A 239 -20.39 28.33 0.16
N ASN A 240 -19.14 27.84 0.14
CA ASN A 240 -18.23 27.95 -1.01
C ASN A 240 -18.36 26.78 -2.02
N ILE A 241 -19.17 25.75 -1.74
CA ILE A 241 -19.43 24.63 -2.67
C ILE A 241 -20.72 24.86 -3.49
N ILE A 242 -21.66 25.65 -2.97
CA ILE A 242 -22.88 26.09 -3.66
C ILE A 242 -22.54 27.31 -4.53
#